data_AF-U7NR45-F1
#
_entry.id   AF-U7NR45-F1
#
_cell.length_a   1.000
_cell.length_b   1.000
_cell.length_c   1.000
_cell.angle_alpha   90.00
_cell.angle_beta   90.00
_cell.angle_gamma   90.00
#
_symmetry.space_group_name_H-M   'P 1'
#
loop_
_entity.id
_entity.type
_entity.pdbx_description
1 polymer ?
#
loop_
_entity_poly.entity_id
_entity_poly.type
_entity_poly.pdbx_seq_one_letter_code
_entity_poly.pdbx_strand_id
1 'polypeptide(L)'
;MYVLDTNVLIHDPNALLNFEEHDVIIPMTVLEELDSLKSGKQTVAADCRQAIRNIDKLLGDASPKDIEKGVPILRGKKADPLGTLSIIMSTEGAGNHSLPEHLNDNKIINTLAALQARHKSRDIILVSKDINMRLKARGFGVEAQDYHNDQLLDDIDLLPKGYKEFPNSFWDGIAKVETIQREGVTEHLLKREGELAKLNINEFVIDEQGFIGKVVDISEDQLVLKDLHQHDLMNEEVWGLVPRDIYQAMALNLLLDPDIHLVNLTGSAGSGKTILALAACIEMTVASKLYKRIIATRSTQGLDEDIGFLPGTEAEKMEPWLGAIVDNLEALHEDDENMTASVDYILSKVPLHFKSMNYIRGRSFQHSLIIIDESQNLTPHQIKTIITRAGNGSKVICLGNLAQIDTPYLSPLSSGLTYMTERFKGFRHGGHIHLQGVPRSVLAEFAEANL
;
A
#
# COMPACT_ATOMS: atom_id res chain seq x y z
N MET A 1 -15.45 24.31 10.04
CA MET A 1 -14.49 24.93 9.09
C MET A 1 -13.12 24.42 9.45
N TYR A 2 -12.35 23.95 8.47
CA TYR A 2 -11.01 23.41 8.68
C TYR A 2 -9.97 24.41 8.19
N VAL A 3 -9.00 24.72 9.03
CA VAL A 3 -7.87 25.58 8.67
C VAL A 3 -6.64 24.69 8.53
N LEU A 4 -6.01 24.74 7.36
CA LEU A 4 -4.90 23.84 7.07
C LEU A 4 -3.58 24.45 7.46
N ASP A 5 -2.69 23.59 7.98
CA ASP A 5 -1.26 23.85 8.12
C ASP A 5 -0.51 23.52 6.81
N THR A 6 0.65 24.14 6.60
CA THR A 6 1.54 23.92 5.46
C THR A 6 1.96 22.45 5.36
N ASN A 7 2.26 21.80 6.48
CA ASN A 7 2.70 20.40 6.49
C ASN A 7 1.66 19.45 5.89
N VAL A 8 0.37 19.77 5.99
CA VAL A 8 -0.71 18.98 5.38
C VAL A 8 -0.60 19.00 3.86
N LEU A 9 -0.42 20.20 3.28
CA LEU A 9 -0.34 20.40 1.84
C LEU A 9 1.00 19.96 1.24
N ILE A 10 2.08 19.98 2.04
CA ILE A 10 3.37 19.39 1.64
C ILE A 10 3.26 17.87 1.53
N HIS A 11 2.59 17.23 2.49
CA HIS A 11 2.47 15.77 2.51
C HIS A 11 1.41 15.25 1.52
N ASP A 12 0.28 15.92 1.43
CA ASP A 12 -0.79 15.60 0.47
C ASP A 12 -1.17 16.86 -0.32
N PRO A 13 -0.59 17.06 -1.52
CA PRO A 13 -0.93 18.18 -2.38
C PRO A 13 -2.40 18.25 -2.80
N ASN A 14 -3.16 17.16 -2.63
CA ASN A 14 -4.58 17.09 -2.95
C ASN A 14 -5.47 17.26 -1.70
N ALA A 15 -4.91 17.60 -0.54
CA ALA A 15 -5.65 17.65 0.72
C ALA A 15 -6.95 18.44 0.69
N LEU A 16 -6.97 19.53 -0.09
CA LEU A 16 -8.14 20.40 -0.28
C LEU A 16 -9.37 19.66 -0.82
N LEU A 17 -9.18 18.55 -1.51
CA LEU A 17 -10.24 17.75 -2.11
C LEU A 17 -10.78 16.67 -1.17
N ASN A 18 -10.37 16.63 0.10
CA ASN A 18 -10.68 15.53 1.02
C ASN A 18 -11.59 15.93 2.19
N PHE A 19 -11.90 17.22 2.36
CA PHE A 19 -12.71 17.72 3.48
C PHE A 19 -14.23 17.64 3.26
N GLU A 20 -14.68 16.75 2.38
CA GLU A 20 -16.09 16.56 1.96
C GLU A 20 -16.93 17.86 1.88
N GLU A 21 -17.99 17.98 2.69
CA GLU A 21 -18.93 19.11 2.78
C GLU A 21 -18.39 20.34 3.51
N HIS A 22 -17.18 20.27 4.07
CA HIS A 22 -16.67 21.27 4.98
C HIS A 22 -15.94 22.41 4.27
N ASP A 23 -16.07 23.62 4.82
CA ASP A 23 -15.31 24.78 4.38
C ASP A 23 -13.83 24.66 4.80
N VAL A 24 -12.93 24.84 3.83
CA VAL A 24 -11.48 24.80 3.97
C VAL A 24 -10.91 26.22 3.88
N ILE A 25 -10.03 26.54 4.82
CA ILE A 25 -9.38 27.84 4.94
C ILE A 25 -7.87 27.65 4.82
N ILE A 26 -7.24 28.44 3.95
CA ILE A 26 -5.78 28.53 3.85
C ILE A 26 -5.34 29.89 4.39
N PRO A 27 -4.60 29.95 5.51
CA PRO A 27 -3.96 31.18 5.96
C PRO A 27 -2.93 31.67 4.95
N MET A 28 -2.78 32.98 4.77
CA MET A 28 -1.76 33.55 3.88
C MET A 28 -0.34 33.07 4.22
N THR A 29 -0.04 32.89 5.51
CA THR A 29 1.23 32.33 5.98
C THR A 29 1.53 30.96 5.38
N VAL A 30 0.52 30.12 5.16
CA VAL A 30 0.71 28.80 4.53
C VAL A 30 1.14 28.94 3.07
N LEU A 31 0.57 29.91 2.35
CA LEU A 31 0.96 30.19 0.96
C LEU A 31 2.39 30.71 0.88
N GLU A 32 2.80 31.59 1.81
CA GLU A 32 4.17 32.10 1.91
C GLU A 32 5.18 30.97 2.16
N GLU A 33 4.84 30.04 3.06
CA GLU A 33 5.68 28.88 3.34
C GLU A 33 5.81 27.95 2.13
N LEU A 34 4.68 27.60 1.50
CA LEU A 34 4.69 26.77 0.29
C LEU A 34 5.52 27.40 -0.84
N ASP A 35 5.49 28.73 -0.98
CA ASP A 35 6.30 29.44 -1.96
C ASP A 35 7.80 29.36 -1.65
N SER A 36 8.18 29.60 -0.38
CA SER A 36 9.56 29.52 0.08
C SER A 36 10.20 28.14 -0.14
N LEU A 37 9.40 27.08 -0.05
CA LEU A 37 9.85 25.68 -0.16
C LEU A 37 9.99 25.18 -1.60
N LYS A 38 9.60 25.96 -2.63
CA LYS A 38 9.70 25.59 -4.06
C LYS A 38 11.13 25.42 -4.57
N SER A 39 12.11 25.98 -3.87
CA SER A 39 13.54 25.99 -4.24
C SER A 39 14.37 24.94 -3.47
N GLY A 40 13.73 24.18 -2.56
CA GLY A 40 14.39 23.19 -1.70
C GLY A 40 14.61 21.81 -2.35
N LYS A 41 14.61 20.75 -1.53
CA LYS A 41 14.77 19.34 -1.96
C LYS A 41 13.78 18.97 -3.07
N GLN A 42 14.22 18.17 -4.05
CA GLN A 42 13.46 17.92 -5.30
C GLN A 42 12.03 17.39 -5.09
N THR A 43 11.80 16.51 -4.10
CA THR A 43 10.48 15.90 -3.84
C THR A 43 9.52 16.89 -3.18
N VAL A 44 9.91 17.47 -2.03
CA VAL A 44 9.13 18.49 -1.32
C VAL A 44 8.78 19.67 -2.22
N ALA A 45 9.75 20.14 -3.03
CA ALA A 45 9.52 21.22 -3.98
C ALA A 45 8.49 20.86 -5.07
N ALA A 46 8.41 19.60 -5.49
CA ALA A 46 7.41 19.15 -6.45
C ALA A 46 6.00 19.12 -5.84
N ASP A 47 5.88 18.65 -4.60
CA ASP A 47 4.63 18.57 -3.85
C ASP A 47 4.08 19.97 -3.54
N CYS A 48 4.92 20.90 -3.06
CA CYS A 48 4.53 22.30 -2.88
C CYS A 48 4.01 22.95 -4.18
N ARG A 49 4.68 22.69 -5.31
CA ARG A 49 4.22 23.19 -6.62
C ARG A 49 2.89 22.58 -7.04
N GLN A 50 2.65 21.30 -6.73
CA GLN A 50 1.37 20.65 -7.03
C GLN A 50 0.25 21.21 -6.16
N ALA A 51 0.49 21.43 -4.86
CA ALA A 51 -0.48 22.02 -3.94
C ALA A 51 -0.90 23.41 -4.44
N ILE A 52 0.07 24.26 -4.81
CA ILE A 52 -0.21 25.59 -5.35
C ILE A 52 -0.98 25.54 -6.67
N ARG A 53 -0.63 24.61 -7.59
CA ARG A 53 -1.42 24.41 -8.82
C ARG A 53 -2.86 24.00 -8.52
N ASN A 54 -3.08 23.18 -7.49
CA ASN A 54 -4.41 22.74 -7.09
C ASN A 54 -5.21 23.90 -6.48
N ILE A 55 -4.58 24.73 -5.64
CA ILE A 55 -5.18 25.97 -5.10
C ILE A 55 -5.58 26.89 -6.24
N ASP A 56 -4.65 27.21 -7.14
CA ASP A 56 -4.87 28.09 -8.30
C ASP A 56 -6.01 27.59 -9.19
N LYS A 57 -6.03 26.29 -9.48
CA LYS A 57 -7.11 25.65 -10.25
C LYS A 57 -8.48 25.74 -9.57
N LEU A 58 -8.54 25.60 -8.24
CA LEU A 58 -9.79 25.67 -7.48
C LEU A 58 -10.33 27.10 -7.40
N LEU A 59 -9.45 28.09 -7.23
CA LEU A 59 -9.84 29.50 -7.19
C LEU A 59 -10.20 30.02 -8.59
N GLY A 60 -9.50 29.55 -9.64
CA GLY A 60 -9.77 29.94 -11.02
C GLY A 60 -9.80 31.46 -11.20
N ASP A 61 -10.85 31.97 -11.86
CA ASP A 61 -11.06 33.40 -12.11
C ASP A 61 -11.86 34.11 -10.99
N ALA A 62 -11.96 33.52 -9.79
CA ALA A 62 -12.71 34.09 -8.67
C ALA A 62 -12.19 35.49 -8.29
N SER A 63 -13.11 36.41 -8.00
CA SER A 63 -12.71 37.75 -7.58
C SER A 63 -12.14 37.71 -6.14
N PRO A 64 -11.34 38.71 -5.73
CA PRO A 64 -10.83 38.76 -4.36
C PRO A 64 -11.91 38.67 -3.28
N LYS A 65 -13.11 39.21 -3.55
CA LYS A 65 -14.27 39.11 -2.63
C LYS A 65 -14.85 37.70 -2.58
N ASP A 66 -14.76 36.95 -3.66
CA ASP A 66 -15.24 35.57 -3.71
C ASP A 66 -14.26 34.63 -3.00
N ILE A 67 -12.95 34.88 -3.15
CA ILE A 67 -11.89 34.14 -2.43
C ILE A 67 -12.02 34.34 -0.91
N GLU A 68 -12.29 35.57 -0.46
CA GLU A 68 -12.49 35.85 0.97
C GLU A 68 -13.76 35.19 1.52
N LYS A 69 -14.84 35.13 0.73
CA LYS A 69 -16.10 34.48 1.13
C LYS A 69 -16.06 32.95 1.05
N GLY A 70 -15.24 32.40 0.17
CA GLY A 70 -15.16 30.98 -0.12
C GLY A 70 -15.63 30.65 -1.54
N VAL A 71 -14.75 30.01 -2.30
CA VAL A 71 -14.99 29.49 -3.66
C VAL A 71 -15.41 28.02 -3.57
N PRO A 72 -16.53 27.58 -4.17
CA PRO A 72 -16.98 26.19 -4.08
C PRO A 72 -15.93 25.17 -4.57
N ILE A 73 -15.73 24.08 -3.82
CA ILE A 73 -14.76 23.04 -4.19
C ILE A 73 -15.40 22.03 -5.14
N LEU A 74 -14.90 21.97 -6.38
CA LEU A 74 -15.41 21.07 -7.43
C LEU A 74 -14.65 19.74 -7.46
N ARG A 75 -15.35 18.63 -7.19
CA ARG A 75 -14.79 17.27 -7.13
C ARG A 75 -15.19 16.45 -8.36
N GLY A 76 -14.59 16.77 -9.51
CA GLY A 76 -14.86 16.11 -10.79
C GLY A 76 -15.95 16.79 -11.62
N LYS A 77 -16.27 16.24 -12.80
CA LYS A 77 -17.11 16.90 -13.82
C LYS A 77 -18.62 16.79 -13.59
N LYS A 78 -19.08 15.91 -12.69
CA LYS A 78 -20.51 15.56 -12.50
C LYS A 78 -20.97 15.57 -11.03
N ALA A 79 -20.11 15.92 -10.09
CA ALA A 79 -20.47 16.00 -8.67
C ALA A 79 -20.88 17.43 -8.34
N ASP A 80 -21.89 17.57 -7.48
CA ASP A 80 -22.23 18.87 -6.90
C ASP A 80 -21.06 19.38 -6.04
N PRO A 81 -20.78 20.69 -6.06
CA PRO A 81 -19.75 21.26 -5.21
C PRO A 81 -20.11 21.07 -3.74
N LEU A 82 -19.11 20.65 -2.96
CA LEU A 82 -19.22 20.42 -1.52
C LEU A 82 -18.13 21.24 -0.81
N GLY A 83 -18.53 22.00 0.20
CA GLY A 83 -17.65 22.93 0.90
C GLY A 83 -17.14 24.08 0.03
N THR A 84 -16.39 24.99 0.65
CA THR A 84 -15.75 26.12 -0.03
C THR A 84 -14.28 26.23 0.36
N LEU A 85 -13.47 26.81 -0.52
CA LEU A 85 -12.07 27.16 -0.29
C LEU A 85 -11.95 28.67 -0.13
N SER A 86 -11.39 29.12 0.98
CA SER A 86 -11.09 30.54 1.20
C SER A 86 -9.62 30.75 1.55
N ILE A 87 -9.09 31.91 1.18
CA ILE A 87 -7.77 32.37 1.64
C ILE A 87 -7.98 33.51 2.60
N ILE A 88 -7.36 33.42 3.78
CA ILE A 88 -7.50 34.43 4.82
C ILE A 88 -6.18 35.15 5.02
N MET A 89 -6.24 36.47 4.84
CA MET A 89 -5.14 37.37 5.16
C MET A 89 -4.99 37.49 6.67
N SER A 90 -3.75 37.68 7.15
CA SER A 90 -3.49 37.91 8.57
C SER A 90 -4.42 39.00 9.08
N THR A 91 -5.31 38.64 10.01
CA THR A 91 -6.28 39.57 10.58
C THR A 91 -5.63 40.30 11.74
N GLU A 92 -5.60 41.62 11.70
CA GLU A 92 -5.22 42.42 12.87
C GLU A 92 -6.17 42.12 14.05
N GLY A 93 -5.57 41.59 15.12
CA GLY A 93 -6.00 41.64 16.52
C GLY A 93 -7.46 41.34 16.83
N ALA A 94 -7.77 40.08 17.13
CA ALA A 94 -9.01 39.74 17.85
C ALA A 94 -8.72 38.77 19.01
N GLY A 95 -8.07 39.27 20.06
CA GLY A 95 -7.88 38.53 21.30
C GLY A 95 -7.11 39.33 22.36
N ASN A 96 -7.38 39.05 23.65
CA ASN A 96 -6.65 39.65 24.77
C ASN A 96 -5.22 39.10 24.93
N HIS A 97 -4.88 38.00 24.22
CA HIS A 97 -3.57 37.36 24.20
C HIS A 97 -3.26 36.94 22.76
N SER A 98 -2.01 37.10 22.32
CA SER A 98 -1.50 36.62 21.03
C SER A 98 -0.19 35.87 21.24
N LEU A 99 0.05 34.84 20.43
CA LEU A 99 1.36 34.20 20.39
C LEU A 99 2.36 35.10 19.66
N PRO A 100 3.66 35.04 19.99
CA PRO A 100 4.69 35.82 19.29
C PRO A 100 4.76 35.49 17.79
N GLU A 101 4.65 36.49 16.92
CA GLU A 101 4.53 36.32 15.45
C GLU A 101 5.86 36.04 14.72
N HIS A 102 6.94 35.70 15.45
CA HIS A 102 8.22 35.37 14.83
C HIS A 102 8.27 33.96 14.24
N LEU A 103 7.35 33.08 14.65
CA LEU A 103 7.18 31.74 14.10
C LEU A 103 5.90 31.68 13.28
N ASN A 104 5.95 31.01 12.14
CA ASN A 104 4.80 30.87 11.25
C ASN A 104 3.67 30.05 11.88
N ASP A 105 3.96 28.98 12.64
CA ASP A 105 2.96 28.26 13.45
C ASP A 105 2.10 29.21 14.29
N ASN A 106 2.75 30.18 14.93
CA ASN A 106 2.09 31.12 15.84
C ASN A 106 1.20 32.09 15.05
N LYS A 107 1.62 32.53 13.86
CA LYS A 107 0.78 33.36 12.97
C LYS A 107 -0.47 32.60 12.53
N ILE A 108 -0.33 31.32 12.20
CA ILE A 108 -1.46 30.46 11.84
C ILE A 108 -2.41 30.36 13.04
N ILE A 109 -1.92 29.98 14.23
CA ILE A 109 -2.75 29.85 15.44
C ILE A 109 -3.45 31.17 15.80
N ASN A 110 -2.75 32.31 15.72
CA ASN A 110 -3.34 33.63 15.95
C ASN A 110 -4.49 33.92 14.95
N THR A 111 -4.32 33.55 13.68
CA THR A 111 -5.36 33.68 12.65
C THR A 111 -6.59 32.84 12.98
N LEU A 112 -6.39 31.59 13.44
CA LEU A 112 -7.50 30.73 13.87
C LEU A 112 -8.26 31.31 15.07
N ALA A 113 -7.53 31.80 16.08
CA ALA A 113 -8.15 32.40 17.25
C ALA A 113 -9.00 33.64 16.88
N ALA A 114 -8.49 34.47 15.97
CA ALA A 114 -9.22 35.63 15.47
C ALA A 114 -10.48 35.22 14.67
N LEU A 115 -10.39 34.14 13.89
CA LEU A 115 -11.54 33.58 13.17
C LEU A 115 -12.60 33.02 14.12
N GLN A 116 -12.18 32.31 15.17
CA GLN A 116 -13.08 31.73 16.17
C GLN A 116 -13.83 32.83 16.93
N ALA A 117 -13.17 33.95 17.21
CA ALA A 117 -13.80 35.11 17.82
C ALA A 117 -14.86 35.77 16.91
N ARG A 118 -14.65 35.77 15.59
CA ARG A 118 -15.57 36.35 14.59
C ARG A 118 -16.75 35.41 14.25
N HIS A 119 -16.54 34.10 14.32
CA HIS A 119 -17.52 33.08 13.92
C HIS A 119 -17.94 32.18 15.09
N LYS A 120 -18.58 32.77 16.11
CA LYS A 120 -19.01 32.04 17.34
C LYS A 120 -20.01 30.91 17.11
N SER A 121 -20.64 30.83 15.93
CA SER A 121 -21.65 29.83 15.58
C SER A 121 -21.12 28.66 14.75
N ARG A 122 -19.81 28.61 14.47
CA ARG A 122 -19.17 27.55 13.68
C ARG A 122 -17.92 27.04 14.36
N ASP A 123 -17.76 25.72 14.35
CA ASP A 123 -16.53 25.11 14.83
C ASP A 123 -15.38 25.37 13.84
N ILE A 124 -14.25 25.81 14.38
CA ILE A 124 -13.03 26.08 13.63
C ILE A 124 -11.95 25.17 14.17
N ILE A 125 -11.41 24.33 13.30
CA ILE A 125 -10.49 23.25 13.66
C ILE A 125 -9.21 23.41 12.85
N LEU A 126 -8.07 23.44 13.53
CA LEU A 126 -6.76 23.33 12.90
C LEU A 126 -6.53 21.90 12.43
N VAL A 127 -6.07 21.72 11.20
CA VAL A 127 -5.62 20.43 10.68
C VAL A 127 -4.13 20.51 10.42
N SER A 128 -3.34 19.72 11.15
CA SER A 128 -1.88 19.68 11.03
C SER A 128 -1.37 18.27 11.27
N LYS A 129 -0.28 17.87 10.58
CA LYS A 129 0.46 16.64 10.87
C LYS A 129 1.50 16.81 12.00
N ASP A 130 1.79 18.03 12.46
CA ASP A 130 2.74 18.28 13.54
C ASP A 130 2.05 18.26 14.91
N ILE A 131 2.44 17.28 15.75
CA ILE A 131 1.95 17.14 17.13
C ILE A 131 2.19 18.43 17.94
N ASN A 132 3.34 19.09 17.80
CA ASN A 132 3.64 20.30 18.55
C ASN A 132 2.71 21.45 18.14
N MET A 133 2.43 21.60 16.85
CA MET A 133 1.50 22.62 16.38
C MET A 133 0.08 22.36 16.93
N ARG A 134 -0.38 21.10 16.92
CA ARG A 134 -1.68 20.72 17.51
C ARG A 134 -1.74 20.98 19.01
N LEU A 135 -0.68 20.65 19.75
CA LEU A 135 -0.60 20.90 21.19
C LEU A 135 -0.59 22.40 21.51
N LYS A 136 0.16 23.21 20.75
CA LYS A 136 0.16 24.68 20.87
C LYS A 136 -1.24 25.26 20.63
N ALA A 137 -1.92 24.83 19.56
CA ALA A 137 -3.26 25.29 19.24
C ALA A 137 -4.26 24.98 20.36
N ARG A 138 -4.27 23.73 20.86
CA ARG A 138 -5.12 23.33 21.99
C ARG A 138 -4.81 24.10 23.27
N GLY A 139 -3.52 24.30 23.56
CA GLY A 139 -3.08 25.13 24.69
C GLY A 139 -3.51 26.60 24.58
N PHE A 140 -3.75 27.08 23.36
CA PHE A 140 -4.27 28.41 23.06
C PHE A 140 -5.80 28.48 22.98
N GLY A 141 -6.50 27.36 23.21
CA GLY A 141 -7.97 27.27 23.18
C GLY A 141 -8.57 27.03 21.80
N VAL A 142 -7.77 26.62 20.82
CA VAL A 142 -8.21 26.30 19.46
C VAL A 142 -8.23 24.78 19.29
N GLU A 143 -9.32 24.24 18.77
CA GLU A 143 -9.42 22.81 18.45
C GLU A 143 -8.45 22.42 17.34
N ALA A 144 -7.81 21.26 17.48
CA ALA A 144 -6.83 20.79 16.51
C ALA A 144 -6.93 19.27 16.31
N GLN A 145 -6.91 18.86 15.05
CA GLN A 145 -7.00 17.47 14.59
C GLN A 145 -5.79 17.11 13.74
N ASP A 146 -5.43 15.82 13.77
CA ASP A 146 -4.42 15.28 12.85
C ASP A 146 -5.04 15.12 11.46
N TYR A 147 -4.22 15.20 10.41
CA TYR A 147 -4.69 14.99 9.05
C TYR A 147 -4.69 13.49 8.70
N HIS A 148 -5.88 12.89 8.76
CA HIS A 148 -6.14 11.48 8.47
C HIS A 148 -6.74 11.30 7.08
N ASN A 149 -5.97 11.43 6.01
CA ASN A 149 -6.46 11.07 4.67
C ASN A 149 -5.59 10.05 3.93
N ASP A 150 -4.44 9.70 4.52
CA ASP A 150 -3.64 8.55 4.07
C ASP A 150 -4.15 7.22 4.66
N GLN A 151 -5.04 7.27 5.65
CA GLN A 151 -5.66 6.10 6.26
C GLN A 151 -6.84 5.64 5.40
N LEU A 152 -6.58 4.70 4.49
CA LEU A 152 -7.65 3.97 3.80
C LEU A 152 -8.42 3.04 4.75
N LEU A 153 -7.83 2.75 5.92
CA LEU A 153 -8.38 1.90 6.96
C LEU A 153 -8.14 2.56 8.32
N ASP A 154 -9.13 2.46 9.19
CA ASP A 154 -9.03 2.87 10.59
C ASP A 154 -8.25 1.83 11.43
N ASP A 155 -8.23 0.58 10.96
CA ASP A 155 -7.59 -0.56 11.61
C ASP A 155 -6.94 -1.50 10.57
N ILE A 156 -5.75 -2.00 10.89
CA ILE A 156 -4.99 -2.95 10.06
C ILE A 156 -5.72 -4.29 9.99
N ASP A 157 -6.46 -4.65 11.03
CA ASP A 157 -7.22 -5.91 11.09
C ASP A 157 -8.35 -5.97 10.05
N LEU A 158 -8.73 -4.81 9.48
CA LEU A 158 -9.69 -4.71 8.38
C LEU A 158 -9.06 -4.91 7.00
N LEU A 159 -7.74 -5.01 6.90
CA LEU A 159 -7.06 -5.30 5.65
C LEU A 159 -7.52 -6.68 5.14
N PRO A 160 -7.90 -6.78 3.85
CA PRO A 160 -8.26 -8.08 3.27
C PRO A 160 -7.13 -9.09 3.54
N LYS A 161 -7.50 -10.31 3.95
CA LYS A 161 -6.55 -11.41 4.14
C LYS A 161 -6.28 -12.19 2.85
N GLY A 162 -7.11 -11.98 1.83
CA GLY A 162 -7.09 -12.76 0.60
C GLY A 162 -7.94 -14.02 0.65
N TYR A 163 -8.45 -14.37 1.83
CA TYR A 163 -9.34 -15.50 2.01
C TYR A 163 -10.31 -15.26 3.16
N LYS A 164 -11.35 -16.09 3.21
CA LYS A 164 -12.34 -16.14 4.26
C LYS A 164 -12.51 -17.55 4.78
N GLU A 165 -12.40 -17.69 6.09
CA GLU A 165 -12.55 -18.95 6.80
C GLU A 165 -13.99 -19.13 7.28
N PHE A 166 -14.53 -20.33 7.09
CA PHE A 166 -15.82 -20.76 7.61
C PHE A 166 -15.60 -21.90 8.63
N PRO A 167 -16.12 -21.77 9.87
CA PRO A 167 -15.87 -22.75 10.94
C PRO A 167 -16.65 -24.06 10.79
N ASN A 168 -17.62 -24.12 9.88
CA ASN A 168 -18.36 -25.33 9.53
C ASN A 168 -18.33 -25.47 8.00
N SER A 169 -19.05 -26.43 7.44
CA SER A 169 -19.17 -26.54 5.99
C SER A 169 -19.60 -25.20 5.40
N PHE A 170 -18.83 -24.71 4.43
CA PHE A 170 -19.17 -23.49 3.70
C PHE A 170 -20.61 -23.56 3.16
N TRP A 171 -21.01 -24.75 2.73
CA TRP A 171 -22.30 -25.05 2.13
C TRP A 171 -23.49 -24.92 3.09
N ASP A 172 -23.30 -25.02 4.40
CA ASP A 172 -24.38 -24.94 5.39
C ASP A 172 -25.08 -23.56 5.37
N GLY A 173 -24.34 -22.51 5.01
CA GLY A 173 -24.85 -21.14 4.89
C GLY A 173 -25.46 -20.81 3.52
N ILE A 174 -25.44 -21.75 2.57
CA ILE A 174 -25.80 -21.51 1.17
C ILE A 174 -27.19 -22.07 0.85
N ALA A 175 -28.14 -21.17 0.58
CA ALA A 175 -29.52 -21.57 0.26
C ALA A 175 -29.67 -22.23 -1.11
N LYS A 176 -28.91 -21.77 -2.11
CA LYS A 176 -28.94 -22.29 -3.49
C LYS A 176 -27.57 -22.14 -4.15
N VAL A 177 -27.13 -23.21 -4.80
CA VAL A 177 -25.93 -23.25 -5.63
C VAL A 177 -26.27 -23.89 -6.97
N GLU A 178 -25.72 -23.34 -8.05
CA GLU A 178 -25.68 -24.00 -9.36
C GLU A 178 -24.23 -24.40 -9.65
N THR A 179 -23.99 -25.67 -9.94
CA THR A 179 -22.63 -26.18 -10.19
C THR A 179 -22.47 -26.51 -11.67
N ILE A 180 -21.42 -25.97 -12.28
CA ILE A 180 -21.04 -26.21 -13.67
C ILE A 180 -19.70 -26.96 -13.67
N GLN A 181 -19.64 -28.07 -14.39
CA GLN A 181 -18.40 -28.83 -14.59
C GLN A 181 -18.02 -28.81 -16.07
N ARG A 182 -16.82 -28.33 -16.38
CA ARG A 182 -16.30 -28.23 -17.76
C ARG A 182 -14.79 -28.45 -17.76
N GLU A 183 -14.30 -29.32 -18.65
CA GLU A 183 -12.86 -29.51 -18.89
C GLU A 183 -12.02 -29.78 -17.61
N GLY A 184 -12.58 -30.53 -16.65
CA GLY A 184 -11.92 -30.83 -15.38
C GLY A 184 -11.96 -29.69 -14.36
N VAL A 185 -12.64 -28.59 -14.67
CA VAL A 185 -12.90 -27.47 -13.75
C VAL A 185 -14.32 -27.57 -13.22
N THR A 186 -14.47 -27.40 -11.91
CA THR A 186 -15.76 -27.28 -11.22
C THR A 186 -15.95 -25.83 -10.77
N GLU A 187 -17.07 -25.23 -11.16
CA GLU A 187 -17.46 -23.87 -10.79
C GLU A 187 -18.82 -23.85 -10.11
N HIS A 188 -18.94 -23.06 -9.04
CA HIS A 188 -20.15 -22.90 -8.25
C HIS A 188 -20.66 -21.47 -8.38
N LEU A 189 -21.85 -21.33 -8.95
CA LEU A 189 -22.57 -20.08 -9.10
C LEU A 189 -23.44 -19.87 -7.87
N LEU A 190 -23.17 -18.78 -7.17
CA LEU A 190 -23.78 -18.45 -5.89
C LEU A 190 -24.40 -17.06 -5.96
N LYS A 191 -25.46 -16.86 -5.19
CA LYS A 191 -26.03 -15.52 -5.01
C LYS A 191 -25.08 -14.67 -4.17
N ARG A 192 -24.83 -13.45 -4.63
CA ARG A 192 -23.95 -12.51 -3.95
C ARG A 192 -24.69 -11.80 -2.82
N GLU A 193 -24.75 -12.43 -1.66
CA GLU A 193 -25.44 -11.88 -0.48
C GLU A 193 -24.68 -12.16 0.82
N GLY A 194 -25.03 -11.40 1.88
CA GLY A 194 -24.43 -11.55 3.20
C GLY A 194 -22.90 -11.48 3.18
N GLU A 195 -22.26 -12.53 3.68
CA GLU A 195 -20.80 -12.62 3.77
C GLU A 195 -20.10 -12.81 2.42
N LEU A 196 -20.81 -13.28 1.38
CA LEU A 196 -20.29 -13.42 0.01
C LEU A 196 -20.26 -12.08 -0.73
N ALA A 197 -21.11 -11.13 -0.35
CA ALA A 197 -21.12 -9.80 -0.97
C ALA A 197 -19.84 -9.00 -0.71
N LYS A 198 -19.14 -9.34 0.39
CA LYS A 198 -17.88 -8.72 0.82
C LYS A 198 -16.65 -9.30 0.12
N LEU A 199 -16.78 -10.45 -0.55
CA LEU A 199 -15.66 -11.08 -1.24
C LEU A 199 -15.29 -10.31 -2.50
N ASN A 200 -14.00 -10.28 -2.79
CA ASN A 200 -13.45 -9.73 -4.02
C ASN A 200 -12.93 -10.83 -4.95
N ILE A 201 -12.66 -10.43 -6.19
CA ILE A 201 -12.06 -11.32 -7.20
C ILE A 201 -10.70 -11.83 -6.71
N ASN A 202 -10.40 -13.09 -7.01
CA ASN A 202 -9.19 -13.79 -6.58
C ASN A 202 -9.03 -13.97 -5.06
N GLU A 203 -10.05 -13.64 -4.25
CA GLU A 203 -10.10 -14.09 -2.87
C GLU A 203 -10.55 -15.55 -2.79
N PHE A 204 -10.19 -16.22 -1.69
CA PHE A 204 -10.52 -17.61 -1.46
C PHE A 204 -11.56 -17.78 -0.36
N VAL A 205 -12.30 -18.86 -0.43
CA VAL A 205 -13.20 -19.35 0.59
C VAL A 205 -12.67 -20.70 1.04
N ILE A 206 -12.41 -20.84 2.33
CA ILE A 206 -11.96 -22.10 2.92
C ILE A 206 -12.84 -22.50 4.11
N ASP A 207 -13.00 -23.79 4.33
CA ASP A 207 -13.72 -24.32 5.50
C ASP A 207 -12.97 -25.45 6.22
N GLU A 208 -13.44 -25.81 7.41
CA GLU A 208 -12.85 -26.90 8.22
C GLU A 208 -13.04 -28.31 7.61
N GLN A 209 -13.91 -28.45 6.60
CA GLN A 209 -14.14 -29.73 5.91
C GLN A 209 -13.23 -29.92 4.70
N GLY A 210 -12.41 -28.92 4.36
CA GLY A 210 -11.43 -28.97 3.28
C GLY A 210 -11.93 -28.44 1.94
N PHE A 211 -13.07 -27.74 1.90
CA PHE A 211 -13.48 -27.02 0.69
C PHE A 211 -12.59 -25.80 0.48
N ILE A 212 -12.12 -25.59 -0.75
CA ILE A 212 -11.38 -24.40 -1.17
C ILE A 212 -11.95 -23.91 -2.49
N GLY A 213 -12.59 -22.73 -2.45
CA GLY A 213 -13.11 -22.05 -3.63
C GLY A 213 -12.36 -20.74 -3.89
N LYS A 214 -11.86 -20.52 -5.11
CA LYS A 214 -11.34 -19.20 -5.54
C LYS A 214 -12.41 -18.42 -6.27
N VAL A 215 -12.61 -17.16 -5.93
CA VAL A 215 -13.51 -16.27 -6.67
C VAL A 215 -12.92 -15.94 -8.04
N VAL A 216 -13.56 -16.44 -9.10
CA VAL A 216 -13.09 -16.26 -10.50
C VAL A 216 -13.95 -15.30 -11.32
N ASP A 217 -15.17 -15.02 -10.86
CA ASP A 217 -16.02 -13.99 -11.46
C ASP A 217 -17.00 -13.38 -10.45
N ILE A 218 -17.34 -12.10 -10.65
CA ILE A 218 -18.27 -11.35 -9.81
C ILE A 218 -19.16 -10.47 -10.69
N SER A 219 -20.46 -10.52 -10.45
CA SER A 219 -21.47 -9.61 -11.01
C SER A 219 -22.23 -8.88 -9.88
N GLU A 220 -23.26 -8.12 -10.23
CA GLU A 220 -24.11 -7.42 -9.24
C GLU A 220 -24.77 -8.42 -8.26
N ASP A 221 -25.37 -9.50 -8.78
CA ASP A 221 -26.17 -10.45 -8.00
C ASP A 221 -25.54 -11.84 -7.84
N GLN A 222 -24.44 -12.14 -8.54
CA GLN A 222 -23.82 -13.47 -8.55
C GLN A 222 -22.31 -13.42 -8.35
N LEU A 223 -21.79 -14.50 -7.76
CA LEU A 223 -20.38 -14.80 -7.57
C LEU A 223 -20.10 -16.22 -8.06
N VAL A 224 -18.97 -16.41 -8.73
CA VAL A 224 -18.51 -17.72 -9.22
C VAL A 224 -17.28 -18.15 -8.44
N LEU A 225 -17.37 -19.30 -7.76
CA LEU A 225 -16.24 -19.96 -7.12
C LEU A 225 -15.73 -21.11 -7.97
N LYS A 226 -14.44 -21.11 -8.31
CA LYS A 226 -13.75 -22.28 -8.85
C LYS A 226 -13.31 -23.17 -7.69
N ASP A 227 -13.76 -24.43 -7.68
CA ASP A 227 -13.28 -25.45 -6.74
C ASP A 227 -11.84 -25.82 -7.12
N LEU A 228 -10.92 -25.72 -6.16
CA LEU A 228 -9.50 -25.96 -6.36
C LEU A 228 -9.01 -27.28 -5.74
N HIS A 229 -9.90 -28.06 -5.11
CA HIS A 229 -9.60 -29.35 -4.47
C HIS A 229 -8.35 -29.35 -3.58
N GLN A 230 -8.54 -29.40 -2.25
CA GLN A 230 -7.43 -29.32 -1.28
C GLN A 230 -6.28 -30.28 -1.56
N HIS A 231 -6.57 -31.51 -1.97
CA HIS A 231 -5.55 -32.50 -2.25
C HIS A 231 -4.62 -32.05 -3.38
N ASP A 232 -5.15 -31.48 -4.46
CA ASP A 232 -4.34 -31.07 -5.61
C ASP A 232 -3.47 -29.86 -5.24
N LEU A 233 -4.07 -28.86 -4.59
CA LEU A 233 -3.37 -27.67 -4.09
C LEU A 233 -2.23 -28.00 -3.13
N MET A 234 -2.46 -28.92 -2.17
CA MET A 234 -1.47 -29.27 -1.16
C MET A 234 -0.33 -30.15 -1.69
N ASN A 235 -0.49 -30.76 -2.86
CA ASN A 235 0.53 -31.60 -3.50
C ASN A 235 1.14 -30.93 -4.76
N GLU A 236 0.82 -29.66 -5.02
CA GLU A 236 1.43 -28.91 -6.12
C GLU A 236 2.91 -28.64 -5.80
N GLU A 237 3.80 -29.35 -6.49
CA GLU A 237 5.24 -29.18 -6.38
C GLU A 237 5.73 -28.08 -7.33
N VAL A 238 6.43 -27.09 -6.79
CA VAL A 238 6.92 -25.92 -7.50
C VAL A 238 8.40 -25.79 -7.25
N TRP A 239 9.22 -26.13 -8.24
CA TRP A 239 10.69 -26.12 -8.10
C TRP A 239 11.18 -26.85 -6.83
N GLY A 240 10.69 -28.08 -6.60
CA GLY A 240 11.04 -28.89 -5.43
C GLY A 240 10.36 -28.48 -4.11
N LEU A 241 9.59 -27.38 -4.11
CA LEU A 241 8.84 -26.93 -2.95
C LEU A 241 7.40 -27.44 -3.00
N VAL A 242 6.94 -28.01 -1.89
CA VAL A 242 5.53 -28.37 -1.64
C VAL A 242 4.98 -27.47 -0.54
N PRO A 243 3.76 -26.93 -0.66
CA PRO A 243 3.17 -26.07 0.38
C PRO A 243 2.98 -26.83 1.70
N ARG A 244 3.32 -26.18 2.82
CA ARG A 244 3.22 -26.78 4.16
C ARG A 244 1.85 -26.63 4.80
N ASP A 245 1.12 -25.62 4.37
CA ASP A 245 -0.24 -25.31 4.82
C ASP A 245 -1.07 -24.77 3.66
N ILE A 246 -2.37 -24.61 3.90
CA ILE A 246 -3.30 -24.17 2.86
C ILE A 246 -3.04 -22.73 2.40
N TYR A 247 -2.51 -21.87 3.26
CA TYR A 247 -2.24 -20.47 2.92
C TYR A 247 -1.08 -20.37 1.93
N GLN A 248 -0.05 -21.20 2.10
CA GLN A 248 1.03 -21.34 1.13
C GLN A 248 0.53 -21.91 -0.20
N ALA A 249 -0.36 -22.90 -0.18
CA ALA A 249 -0.94 -23.46 -1.40
C ALA A 249 -1.77 -22.42 -2.17
N MET A 250 -2.62 -21.64 -1.48
CA MET A 250 -3.36 -20.53 -2.10
C MET A 250 -2.41 -19.44 -2.66
N ALA A 251 -1.31 -19.15 -1.96
CA ALA A 251 -0.30 -18.22 -2.45
C ALA A 251 0.39 -18.74 -3.73
N LEU A 252 0.78 -20.01 -3.79
CA LEU A 252 1.34 -20.63 -5.01
C LEU A 252 0.35 -20.58 -6.17
N ASN A 253 -0.94 -20.87 -5.91
CA ASN A 253 -1.98 -20.76 -6.91
C ASN A 253 -2.03 -19.37 -7.57
N LEU A 254 -1.95 -18.29 -6.79
CA LEU A 254 -1.90 -16.92 -7.34
C LEU A 254 -0.56 -16.60 -8.02
N LEU A 255 0.55 -17.06 -7.45
CA LEU A 255 1.89 -16.81 -7.99
C LEU A 255 2.07 -17.44 -9.37
N LEU A 256 1.57 -18.65 -9.58
CA LEU A 256 1.72 -19.42 -10.82
C LEU A 256 0.72 -19.03 -11.91
N ASP A 257 -0.42 -18.44 -11.55
CA ASP A 257 -1.46 -18.04 -12.50
C ASP A 257 -0.99 -16.89 -13.40
N PRO A 258 -0.75 -17.09 -14.71
CA PRO A 258 -0.21 -16.05 -15.60
C PRO A 258 -1.18 -14.88 -15.83
N ASP A 259 -2.49 -15.07 -15.58
CA ASP A 259 -3.49 -14.01 -15.71
C ASP A 259 -3.49 -13.05 -14.50
N ILE A 260 -2.79 -13.40 -13.42
CA ILE A 260 -2.59 -12.53 -12.26
C ILE A 260 -1.29 -11.75 -12.42
N HIS A 261 -1.40 -10.43 -12.63
CA HIS A 261 -0.26 -9.55 -12.89
C HIS A 261 0.31 -8.90 -11.62
N LEU A 262 -0.45 -8.88 -10.53
CA LEU A 262 -0.01 -8.35 -9.24
C LEU A 262 -0.35 -9.35 -8.13
N VAL A 263 0.66 -9.77 -7.38
CA VAL A 263 0.47 -10.61 -6.19
C VAL A 263 1.05 -9.88 -4.98
N ASN A 264 0.27 -9.78 -3.91
CA ASN A 264 0.74 -9.27 -2.64
C ASN A 264 0.75 -10.36 -1.57
N LEU A 265 1.93 -10.71 -1.05
CA LEU A 265 2.07 -11.67 0.04
C LEU A 265 2.47 -10.93 1.32
N THR A 266 1.57 -10.96 2.30
CA THR A 266 1.85 -10.44 3.65
C THR A 266 1.92 -11.59 4.64
N GLY A 267 2.54 -11.37 5.80
CA GLY A 267 2.68 -12.40 6.83
C GLY A 267 3.93 -12.20 7.66
N SER A 268 4.04 -12.89 8.79
CA SER A 268 5.17 -12.74 9.70
C SER A 268 6.47 -13.35 9.16
N ALA A 269 7.58 -13.12 9.85
CA ALA A 269 8.87 -13.67 9.45
C ALA A 269 8.85 -15.22 9.50
N GLY A 270 9.22 -15.89 8.41
CA GLY A 270 9.20 -17.36 8.35
C GLY A 270 7.97 -17.99 7.73
N SER A 271 6.92 -17.22 7.44
CA SER A 271 5.71 -17.67 6.73
C SER A 271 5.93 -18.20 5.31
N GLY A 272 7.12 -18.06 4.73
CA GLY A 272 7.47 -18.59 3.41
C GLY A 272 7.31 -17.61 2.23
N LYS A 273 6.96 -16.33 2.48
CA LYS A 273 6.77 -15.30 1.43
C LYS A 273 7.85 -15.31 0.33
N THR A 274 9.12 -15.18 0.74
CA THR A 274 10.25 -15.04 -0.19
C THR A 274 10.57 -16.34 -0.92
N ILE A 275 10.59 -17.48 -0.22
CA ILE A 275 10.89 -18.79 -0.81
C ILE A 275 9.80 -19.21 -1.82
N LEU A 276 8.51 -19.00 -1.50
CA LEU A 276 7.39 -19.30 -2.41
C LEU A 276 7.47 -18.45 -3.68
N ALA A 277 7.71 -17.14 -3.52
CA ALA A 277 7.81 -16.22 -4.65
C ALA A 277 9.00 -16.55 -5.57
N LEU A 278 10.16 -16.89 -4.99
CA LEU A 278 11.34 -17.30 -5.74
C LEU A 278 11.11 -18.61 -6.49
N ALA A 279 10.60 -19.64 -5.81
CA ALA A 279 10.30 -20.94 -6.43
C ALA A 279 9.35 -20.77 -7.64
N ALA A 280 8.24 -20.06 -7.45
CA ALA A 280 7.29 -19.78 -8.54
C ALA A 280 7.93 -18.96 -9.67
N CYS A 281 8.77 -17.98 -9.35
CA CYS A 281 9.44 -17.18 -10.37
C CYS A 281 10.46 -17.99 -11.19
N ILE A 282 11.21 -18.87 -10.54
CA ILE A 282 12.17 -19.76 -11.19
C ILE A 282 11.43 -20.75 -12.07
N GLU A 283 10.37 -21.39 -11.57
CA GLU A 283 9.50 -22.30 -12.33
C GLU A 283 9.00 -21.62 -13.62
N MET A 284 8.35 -20.45 -13.49
CA MET A 284 7.80 -19.72 -14.62
C MET A 284 8.85 -19.17 -15.61
N THR A 285 10.11 -19.03 -15.19
CA THR A 285 11.20 -18.51 -16.04
C THR A 285 12.01 -19.62 -16.71
N VAL A 286 12.35 -20.66 -15.95
CA VAL A 286 13.27 -21.72 -16.36
C VAL A 286 12.51 -22.90 -16.97
N ALA A 287 11.51 -23.41 -16.25
CA ALA A 287 10.75 -24.58 -16.66
C ALA A 287 9.68 -24.19 -17.69
N SER A 288 8.78 -23.28 -17.34
CA SER A 288 7.67 -22.88 -18.21
C SER A 288 8.08 -21.88 -19.31
N LYS A 289 9.19 -21.13 -19.11
CA LYS A 289 9.69 -20.09 -20.03
C LYS A 289 8.66 -19.03 -20.42
N LEU A 290 7.70 -18.77 -19.53
CA LEU A 290 6.66 -17.75 -19.71
C LEU A 290 7.24 -16.34 -19.58
N TYR A 291 8.23 -16.18 -18.70
CA TYR A 291 8.94 -14.93 -18.47
C TYR A 291 10.42 -15.06 -18.85
N LYS A 292 11.05 -13.95 -19.21
CA LYS A 292 12.44 -13.93 -19.70
C LYS A 292 13.47 -13.75 -18.60
N ARG A 293 13.07 -13.14 -17.48
CA ARG A 293 13.97 -12.77 -16.37
C ARG A 293 13.21 -12.46 -15.10
N ILE A 294 13.93 -12.56 -13.99
CA ILE A 294 13.48 -12.18 -12.66
C ILE A 294 14.26 -10.92 -12.26
N ILE A 295 13.55 -9.92 -11.75
CA ILE A 295 14.12 -8.69 -11.22
C ILE A 295 13.76 -8.64 -9.75
N ALA A 296 14.74 -8.77 -8.87
CA ALA A 296 14.55 -8.67 -7.44
C ALA A 296 15.02 -7.30 -6.95
N THR A 297 14.20 -6.65 -6.14
CA THR A 297 14.53 -5.42 -5.43
C THR A 297 14.06 -5.54 -3.98
N ARG A 298 14.76 -4.89 -3.06
CA ARG A 298 14.39 -4.86 -1.65
C ARG A 298 14.42 -3.41 -1.18
N SER A 299 13.48 -3.01 -0.34
CA SER A 299 13.49 -1.68 0.26
C SER A 299 14.58 -1.62 1.34
N THR A 300 15.52 -0.69 1.21
CA THR A 300 16.66 -0.57 2.13
C THR A 300 16.73 0.87 2.62
N GLN A 301 16.44 1.10 3.90
CA GLN A 301 16.55 2.44 4.47
C GLN A 301 17.99 2.93 4.44
N GLY A 302 18.20 4.20 4.09
CA GLY A 302 19.50 4.86 4.01
C GLY A 302 20.37 4.46 2.80
N LEU A 303 20.25 3.22 2.34
CA LEU A 303 21.01 2.68 1.21
C LEU A 303 20.49 3.16 -0.15
N ASP A 304 19.21 3.51 -0.32
CA ASP A 304 18.73 4.05 -1.60
C ASP A 304 19.45 5.37 -1.98
N GLU A 305 19.87 6.18 -1.01
CA GLU A 305 20.69 7.38 -1.24
C GLU A 305 22.19 7.05 -1.27
N ASP A 306 22.67 6.12 -0.43
CA ASP A 306 24.10 5.77 -0.28
C ASP A 306 24.65 4.68 -1.21
N ILE A 307 23.81 3.88 -1.88
CA ILE A 307 24.24 2.90 -2.90
C ILE A 307 24.92 3.65 -4.07
N GLY A 308 24.56 4.91 -4.32
CA GLY A 308 25.29 5.77 -5.25
C GLY A 308 26.74 6.07 -4.82
N PHE A 309 27.04 6.01 -3.52
CA PHE A 309 28.31 6.41 -2.90
C PHE A 309 29.20 5.25 -2.45
N LEU A 310 28.65 4.04 -2.24
CA LEU A 310 29.46 2.86 -1.96
C LEU A 310 30.37 2.55 -3.17
N PRO A 311 31.67 2.27 -2.99
CA PRO A 311 32.52 1.78 -4.08
C PRO A 311 32.14 0.32 -4.43
N GLY A 312 32.18 -0.05 -5.71
CA GLY A 312 31.90 -1.41 -6.18
C GLY A 312 30.82 -1.52 -7.26
N THR A 313 30.59 -2.72 -7.77
CA THR A 313 29.56 -3.03 -8.76
C THR A 313 28.15 -3.03 -8.14
N GLU A 314 27.10 -2.92 -8.95
CA GLU A 314 25.71 -3.03 -8.45
C GLU A 314 25.48 -4.36 -7.72
N ALA A 315 26.11 -5.45 -8.17
CA ALA A 315 26.00 -6.76 -7.54
C ALA A 315 26.69 -6.81 -6.17
N GLU A 316 27.91 -6.30 -6.05
CA GLU A 316 28.67 -6.23 -4.77
C GLU A 316 27.92 -5.41 -3.71
N LYS A 317 27.23 -4.33 -4.11
CA LYS A 317 26.43 -3.51 -3.19
C LYS A 317 25.15 -4.22 -2.72
N MET A 318 24.64 -5.14 -3.54
CA MET A 318 23.46 -5.93 -3.22
C MET A 318 23.82 -7.25 -2.52
N GLU A 319 25.10 -7.58 -2.37
CA GLU A 319 25.60 -8.83 -1.77
C GLU A 319 25.01 -9.16 -0.39
N PRO A 320 24.86 -8.21 0.57
CA PRO A 320 24.22 -8.50 1.86
C PRO A 320 22.75 -8.94 1.72
N TRP A 321 22.10 -8.56 0.62
CA TRP A 321 20.72 -8.90 0.30
C TRP A 321 20.62 -10.22 -0.50
N LEU A 322 21.71 -10.61 -1.18
CA LEU A 322 21.82 -11.93 -1.80
C LEU A 322 21.76 -13.04 -0.76
N GLY A 323 22.36 -12.83 0.43
CA GLY A 323 22.40 -13.84 1.49
C GLY A 323 21.03 -14.45 1.78
N ALA A 324 20.01 -13.63 2.04
CA ALA A 324 18.66 -14.15 2.32
C ALA A 324 18.05 -14.94 1.14
N ILE A 325 18.41 -14.62 -0.10
CA ILE A 325 17.91 -15.33 -1.29
C ILE A 325 18.72 -16.61 -1.52
N VAL A 326 20.04 -16.56 -1.33
CA VAL A 326 20.93 -17.72 -1.34
C VAL A 326 20.52 -18.71 -0.26
N ASP A 327 20.26 -18.26 0.97
CA ASP A 327 19.77 -19.12 2.07
C ASP A 327 18.45 -19.82 1.69
N ASN A 328 17.54 -19.13 0.99
CA ASN A 328 16.31 -19.74 0.50
C ASN A 328 16.56 -20.73 -0.64
N LEU A 329 17.54 -20.48 -1.51
CA LEU A 329 17.95 -21.42 -2.56
C LEU A 329 18.66 -22.64 -1.96
N GLU A 330 19.51 -22.45 -0.97
CA GLU A 330 20.13 -23.54 -0.21
C GLU A 330 19.06 -24.39 0.48
N ALA A 331 18.07 -23.77 1.12
CA ALA A 331 16.94 -24.49 1.72
C ALA A 331 16.08 -25.27 0.71
N LEU A 332 16.01 -24.82 -0.55
CA LEU A 332 15.33 -25.57 -1.62
C LEU A 332 16.14 -26.79 -2.11
N HIS A 333 17.45 -26.79 -1.88
CA HIS A 333 18.40 -27.77 -2.40
C HIS A 333 19.17 -28.48 -1.27
N GLU A 334 18.64 -28.48 -0.04
CA GLU A 334 19.29 -29.04 1.15
C GLU A 334 19.56 -30.55 1.00
N ASP A 335 18.66 -31.26 0.31
CA ASP A 335 18.74 -32.71 0.07
C ASP A 335 19.59 -33.09 -1.16
N ASP A 336 20.15 -32.12 -1.89
CA ASP A 336 21.00 -32.38 -3.05
C ASP A 336 22.37 -32.93 -2.63
N GLU A 337 22.93 -33.88 -3.41
CA GLU A 337 24.29 -34.44 -3.14
C GLU A 337 25.39 -33.37 -3.03
N ASN A 338 25.20 -32.23 -3.71
CA ASN A 338 26.10 -31.08 -3.63
C ASN A 338 25.31 -29.77 -3.73
N MET A 339 24.68 -29.38 -2.61
CA MET A 339 23.91 -28.14 -2.45
C MET A 339 24.62 -26.90 -3.03
N THR A 340 25.90 -26.71 -2.73
CA THR A 340 26.67 -25.53 -3.21
C THR A 340 26.74 -25.50 -4.74
N ALA A 341 26.99 -26.65 -5.38
CA ALA A 341 27.02 -26.73 -6.84
C ALA A 341 25.64 -26.49 -7.48
N SER A 342 24.56 -26.95 -6.85
CA SER A 342 23.18 -26.69 -7.30
C SER A 342 22.83 -25.19 -7.22
N VAL A 343 23.17 -24.54 -6.11
CA VAL A 343 22.95 -23.11 -5.92
C VAL A 343 23.78 -22.29 -6.91
N ASP A 344 25.07 -22.61 -7.09
CA ASP A 344 25.93 -21.96 -8.11
C ASP A 344 25.38 -22.15 -9.53
N TYR A 345 24.87 -23.34 -9.83
CA TYR A 345 24.21 -23.61 -11.11
C TYR A 345 22.99 -22.69 -11.30
N ILE A 346 22.13 -22.57 -10.29
CA ILE A 346 20.95 -21.70 -10.33
C ILE A 346 21.36 -20.24 -10.53
N LEU A 347 22.30 -19.73 -9.73
CA LEU A 347 22.78 -18.35 -9.84
C LEU A 347 23.41 -18.07 -11.21
N SER A 348 23.98 -19.07 -11.88
CA SER A 348 24.56 -18.93 -13.22
C SER A 348 23.56 -19.10 -14.37
N LYS A 349 22.47 -19.86 -14.18
CA LYS A 349 21.51 -20.23 -15.25
C LYS A 349 20.20 -19.48 -15.18
N VAL A 350 19.77 -19.11 -13.98
CA VAL A 350 18.57 -18.31 -13.79
C VAL A 350 18.90 -16.85 -14.12
N PRO A 351 18.14 -16.21 -15.03
CA PRO A 351 18.30 -14.79 -15.34
C PRO A 351 17.73 -13.92 -14.21
N LEU A 352 18.29 -14.05 -13.02
CA LEU A 352 17.95 -13.31 -11.80
C LEU A 352 18.82 -12.05 -11.71
N HIS A 353 18.18 -10.90 -11.68
CA HIS A 353 18.84 -9.60 -11.64
C HIS A 353 18.46 -8.83 -10.38
N PHE A 354 19.44 -8.52 -9.56
CA PHE A 354 19.28 -7.64 -8.41
C PHE A 354 19.38 -6.20 -8.86
N LYS A 355 18.34 -5.41 -8.58
CA LYS A 355 18.25 -4.00 -8.97
C LYS A 355 17.86 -3.15 -7.78
N SER A 356 18.52 -2.00 -7.65
CA SER A 356 18.09 -0.99 -6.68
C SER A 356 16.81 -0.29 -7.13
N MET A 357 16.10 0.26 -6.16
CA MET A 357 14.87 1.02 -6.38
C MET A 357 15.05 2.20 -7.34
N ASN A 358 16.18 2.91 -7.25
CA ASN A 358 16.52 4.01 -8.15
C ASN A 358 16.74 3.55 -9.60
N TYR A 359 17.23 2.34 -9.81
CA TYR A 359 17.47 1.81 -11.15
C TYR A 359 16.18 1.47 -11.90
N ILE A 360 15.12 1.12 -11.16
CA ILE A 360 13.80 0.78 -11.69
C ILE A 360 13.08 2.03 -12.22
N ARG A 361 13.30 3.19 -11.59
CA ARG A 361 12.64 4.46 -11.95
C ARG A 361 12.98 4.85 -13.39
N GLY A 362 11.95 5.23 -14.15
CA GLY A 362 12.11 5.71 -15.53
C GLY A 362 12.31 4.63 -16.60
N ARG A 363 12.30 3.35 -16.24
CA ARG A 363 12.42 2.23 -17.19
C ARG A 363 11.06 1.61 -17.52
N SER A 364 11.03 0.60 -18.38
CA SER A 364 9.88 -0.29 -18.55
C SER A 364 10.42 -1.70 -18.72
N PHE A 365 9.88 -2.64 -17.94
CA PHE A 365 10.33 -4.03 -17.91
C PHE A 365 9.24 -4.90 -18.52
N GLN A 366 9.49 -5.39 -19.74
CA GLN A 366 8.61 -6.28 -20.48
C GLN A 366 9.03 -7.74 -20.25
N HIS A 367 8.08 -8.66 -20.21
CA HIS A 367 8.34 -10.09 -20.01
C HIS A 367 9.19 -10.41 -18.77
N SER A 368 8.95 -9.69 -17.67
CA SER A 368 9.73 -9.77 -16.44
C SER A 368 8.86 -10.13 -15.24
N LEU A 369 9.38 -10.99 -14.38
CA LEU A 369 8.89 -11.14 -13.01
C LEU A 369 9.62 -10.13 -12.12
N ILE A 370 8.89 -9.31 -11.36
CA ILE A 370 9.47 -8.27 -10.51
C ILE A 370 9.09 -8.56 -9.06
N ILE A 371 10.07 -8.96 -8.26
CA ILE A 371 9.91 -9.20 -6.82
C ILE A 371 10.33 -7.95 -6.07
N ILE A 372 9.46 -7.46 -5.19
CA ILE A 372 9.69 -6.31 -4.31
C ILE A 372 9.60 -6.80 -2.88
N ASP A 373 10.74 -7.04 -2.25
CA ASP A 373 10.81 -7.51 -0.87
C ASP A 373 10.89 -6.34 0.12
N GLU A 374 10.43 -6.57 1.35
CA GLU A 374 10.25 -5.54 2.40
C GLU A 374 9.37 -4.36 1.94
N SER A 375 8.30 -4.66 1.20
CA SER A 375 7.40 -3.66 0.64
C SER A 375 6.70 -2.80 1.72
N GLN A 376 6.64 -3.24 2.98
CA GLN A 376 6.08 -2.45 4.08
C GLN A 376 6.86 -1.14 4.33
N ASN A 377 8.14 -1.11 3.98
CA ASN A 377 9.02 0.04 4.16
C ASN A 377 8.90 1.07 3.01
N LEU A 378 8.05 0.80 2.01
CA LEU A 378 7.82 1.69 0.89
C LEU A 378 6.60 2.58 1.12
N THR A 379 6.69 3.84 0.70
CA THR A 379 5.55 4.77 0.63
C THR A 379 4.60 4.37 -0.52
N PRO A 380 3.32 4.79 -0.48
CA PRO A 380 2.39 4.61 -1.61
C PRO A 380 2.94 5.14 -2.94
N HIS A 381 3.65 6.27 -2.91
CA HIS A 381 4.28 6.86 -4.09
C HIS A 381 5.42 5.99 -4.65
N GLN A 382 6.24 5.39 -3.79
CA GLN A 382 7.31 4.47 -4.21
C GLN A 382 6.74 3.19 -4.83
N ILE A 383 5.74 2.57 -4.20
CA ILE A 383 5.05 1.39 -4.76
C ILE A 383 4.48 1.70 -6.15
N LYS A 384 3.76 2.81 -6.29
CA LYS A 384 3.24 3.28 -7.59
C LYS A 384 4.35 3.47 -8.62
N THR A 385 5.49 4.01 -8.20
CA THR A 385 6.64 4.21 -9.08
C THR A 385 7.15 2.89 -9.64
N ILE A 386 7.20 1.81 -8.84
CA ILE A 386 7.66 0.49 -9.29
C ILE A 386 6.62 -0.20 -10.15
N ILE A 387 5.37 -0.32 -9.68
CA ILE A 387 4.32 -1.09 -10.36
C ILE A 387 4.08 -0.55 -11.77
N THR A 388 4.11 0.77 -11.95
CA THR A 388 3.94 1.41 -13.27
C THR A 388 5.09 1.14 -14.26
N ARG A 389 6.15 0.43 -13.85
CA ARG A 389 7.25 -0.03 -14.72
C ARG A 389 7.03 -1.42 -15.28
N ALA A 390 6.10 -2.19 -14.71
CA ALA A 390 5.71 -3.48 -15.26
C ALA A 390 5.06 -3.27 -16.63
N GLY A 391 5.76 -3.74 -17.65
CA GLY A 391 5.34 -3.73 -19.04
C GLY A 391 4.41 -4.90 -19.39
N ASN A 392 4.16 -5.08 -20.68
CA ASN A 392 3.41 -6.22 -21.18
C ASN A 392 4.13 -7.54 -20.85
N GLY A 393 3.35 -8.55 -20.50
CA GLY A 393 3.82 -9.88 -20.09
C GLY A 393 4.65 -9.86 -18.82
N SER A 394 4.50 -8.86 -17.94
CA SER A 394 5.21 -8.79 -16.67
C SER A 394 4.27 -8.97 -15.49
N LYS A 395 4.79 -9.60 -14.43
CA LYS A 395 4.09 -9.82 -13.17
C LYS A 395 4.90 -9.18 -12.03
N VAL A 396 4.22 -8.50 -11.12
CA VAL A 396 4.81 -7.88 -9.93
C VAL A 396 4.38 -8.66 -8.69
N ILE A 397 5.34 -8.98 -7.83
CA ILE A 397 5.12 -9.70 -6.58
C ILE A 397 5.68 -8.82 -5.46
N CYS A 398 4.80 -8.32 -4.60
CA CYS A 398 5.16 -7.56 -3.42
C CYS A 398 5.14 -8.47 -2.21
N LEU A 399 6.21 -8.44 -1.42
CA LEU A 399 6.37 -9.21 -0.20
C LEU A 399 6.58 -8.25 0.97
N GLY A 400 5.98 -8.52 2.11
CA GLY A 400 6.26 -7.71 3.30
C GLY A 400 5.61 -8.20 4.59
N ASN A 401 5.99 -7.54 5.69
CA ASN A 401 5.44 -7.77 7.01
C ASN A 401 5.07 -6.42 7.66
N LEU A 402 3.78 -6.13 7.78
CA LEU A 402 3.31 -4.85 8.35
C LEU A 402 3.67 -4.67 9.83
N ALA A 403 3.98 -5.76 10.56
CA ALA A 403 4.46 -5.67 11.94
C ALA A 403 5.95 -5.30 12.04
N GLN A 404 6.70 -5.36 10.93
CA GLN A 404 8.14 -5.07 10.87
C GLN A 404 8.40 -3.88 9.94
N ILE A 405 7.88 -2.71 10.32
CA ILE A 405 8.20 -1.46 9.64
C ILE A 405 9.44 -0.88 10.29
N ASP A 406 10.52 -0.83 9.53
CA ASP A 406 11.81 -0.38 10.03
C ASP A 406 11.91 1.14 10.05
N THR A 407 11.00 1.85 9.35
CA THR A 407 11.13 3.30 9.12
C THR A 407 10.28 4.11 10.09
N PRO A 408 10.85 5.16 10.72
CA PRO A 408 10.10 5.99 11.67
C PRO A 408 9.04 6.87 10.98
N TYR A 409 9.06 6.96 9.65
CA TYR A 409 8.17 7.81 8.87
C TYR A 409 6.90 7.11 8.37
N LEU A 410 6.83 5.79 8.51
CA LEU A 410 5.67 5.00 8.11
C LEU A 410 5.06 4.30 9.32
N SER A 411 3.76 4.11 9.24
CA SER A 411 3.01 3.21 10.10
C SER A 411 2.39 2.12 9.23
N PRO A 412 1.88 1.04 9.82
CA PRO A 412 1.18 0.01 9.05
C PRO A 412 0.04 0.59 8.21
N LEU A 413 -0.66 1.62 8.71
CA LEU A 413 -1.76 2.25 8.00
C LEU A 413 -1.31 3.21 6.88
N SER A 414 -0.13 3.81 6.99
CA SER A 414 0.43 4.70 5.95
C SER A 414 1.40 4.00 4.98
N SER A 415 1.69 2.73 5.22
CA SER A 415 2.56 1.92 4.36
C SER A 415 1.98 1.78 2.94
N GLY A 416 2.85 1.84 1.94
CA GLY A 416 2.51 1.58 0.55
C GLY A 416 1.98 0.16 0.33
N LEU A 417 2.36 -0.79 1.17
CA LEU A 417 1.87 -2.17 1.16
C LEU A 417 0.36 -2.23 1.49
N THR A 418 -0.06 -1.56 2.56
CA THR A 418 -1.46 -1.43 2.96
C THR A 418 -2.25 -0.70 1.90
N TYR A 419 -1.71 0.43 1.42
CA TYR A 419 -2.34 1.22 0.36
C TYR A 419 -2.60 0.41 -0.91
N MET A 420 -1.60 -0.38 -1.32
CA MET A 420 -1.73 -1.24 -2.50
C MET A 420 -2.78 -2.33 -2.28
N THR A 421 -2.75 -3.02 -1.14
CA THR A 421 -3.69 -4.11 -0.86
C THR A 421 -5.14 -3.61 -0.93
N GLU A 422 -5.41 -2.49 -0.26
CA GLU A 422 -6.76 -1.93 -0.20
C GLU A 422 -7.23 -1.36 -1.55
N ARG A 423 -6.35 -0.70 -2.31
CA ARG A 423 -6.70 -0.15 -3.63
C ARG A 423 -6.84 -1.22 -4.71
N PHE A 424 -6.13 -2.34 -4.61
CA PHE A 424 -6.12 -3.41 -5.61
C PHE A 424 -7.00 -4.61 -5.24
N LYS A 425 -7.72 -4.60 -4.12
CA LYS A 425 -8.60 -5.72 -3.73
C LYS A 425 -9.63 -6.12 -4.79
N GLY A 426 -10.15 -5.17 -5.56
CA GLY A 426 -11.08 -5.42 -6.66
C GLY A 426 -10.42 -5.58 -8.05
N PHE A 427 -9.09 -5.59 -8.13
CA PHE A 427 -8.40 -5.69 -9.41
C PHE A 427 -8.43 -7.14 -9.93
N ARG A 428 -9.10 -7.37 -11.07
CA ARG A 428 -9.27 -8.71 -11.66
C ARG A 428 -7.97 -9.49 -11.89
N HIS A 429 -6.88 -8.77 -12.17
CA HIS A 429 -5.55 -9.35 -12.37
C HIS A 429 -4.64 -9.15 -11.15
N GLY A 430 -5.22 -8.95 -9.97
CA GLY A 430 -4.55 -8.77 -8.70
C GLY A 430 -5.01 -9.81 -7.69
N GLY A 431 -4.09 -10.26 -6.84
CA GLY A 431 -4.41 -11.13 -5.72
C GLY A 431 -3.59 -10.77 -4.50
N HIS A 432 -4.12 -11.05 -3.32
CA HIS A 432 -3.45 -10.86 -2.05
C HIS A 432 -3.64 -12.13 -1.22
N ILE A 433 -2.63 -12.52 -0.45
CA ILE A 433 -2.72 -13.55 0.58
C ILE A 433 -1.93 -13.11 1.81
N HIS A 434 -2.57 -13.23 2.98
CA HIS A 434 -1.90 -13.16 4.27
C HIS A 434 -1.50 -14.57 4.72
N LEU A 435 -0.21 -14.87 4.62
CA LEU A 435 0.35 -16.12 5.10
C LEU A 435 0.41 -16.13 6.62
N GLN A 436 -0.06 -17.22 7.21
CA GLN A 436 0.06 -17.42 8.65
C GLN A 436 1.52 -17.73 9.02
N GLY A 437 1.94 -17.26 10.19
CA GLY A 437 3.26 -17.57 10.72
C GLY A 437 3.33 -19.05 11.08
N VAL A 438 4.33 -19.76 10.56
CA VAL A 438 4.73 -21.05 11.11
C VAL A 438 5.84 -20.76 12.11
N PRO A 439 5.67 -21.06 13.40
CA PRO A 439 6.67 -20.71 14.39
C PRO A 439 7.98 -21.43 14.09
N ARG A 440 9.05 -20.66 13.86
CA ARG A 440 10.38 -21.20 13.52
C ARG A 440 11.00 -22.01 14.66
N SER A 441 10.56 -21.75 15.88
CA SER A 441 10.94 -22.46 17.11
C SER A 441 9.97 -22.04 18.21
N VAL A 442 9.96 -22.79 19.32
CA VAL A 442 9.20 -22.43 20.53
C VAL A 442 9.57 -21.02 21.02
N LEU A 443 10.84 -20.61 20.87
CA LEU A 443 11.29 -19.25 21.24
C LEU A 443 10.70 -18.19 20.32
N ALA A 444 10.71 -18.44 19.00
CA ALA A 444 10.16 -17.51 18.02
C ALA A 444 8.64 -17.36 18.19
N GLU A 445 7.94 -18.47 18.43
CA GLU A 445 6.50 -18.48 18.74
C GLU A 445 6.19 -17.63 19.98
N PHE A 446 6.93 -17.88 21.06
CA PHE A 446 6.74 -17.15 22.30
C PHE A 446 7.05 -15.66 22.14
N ALA A 447 8.11 -15.31 21.40
CA ALA A 447 8.47 -13.92 21.13
C ALA A 447 7.38 -13.21 20.32
N GLU A 448 6.87 -13.83 19.25
CA GLU A 448 5.84 -13.25 18.38
C GLU A 448 4.49 -13.05 19.09
N ALA A 449 4.17 -13.89 20.07
CA ALA A 449 2.94 -13.75 20.86
C ALA A 449 3.05 -12.76 22.04
N ASN A 450 4.26 -12.37 22.46
CA ASN A 450 4.48 -11.62 23.71
C ASN A 450 5.31 -10.32 23.57
N LEU A 451 5.87 -10.04 22.40
CA LEU A 451 6.60 -8.81 22.07
C LEU A 451 5.92 -8.10 20.89
#